data_AF-A0A7V3SCU8-F1
#
_entry.id   AF-A0A7V3SCU8-F1
#
_cell.length_a   1.000
_cell.length_b   1.000
_cell.length_c   1.000
_cell.angle_alpha   90.00
_cell.angle_beta   90.00
_cell.angle_gamma   90.00
#
_symmetry.space_group_name_H-M   'P 1'
#
loop_
_entity.id
_entity.type
_entity.pdbx_description
1 polymer ?
#
loop_
_entity_poly.entity_id
_entity_poly.type
_entity_poly.pdbx_seq_one_letter_code
_entity_poly.pdbx_strand_id
1 'polypeptide(L)'
;MGDVVKDLYDSYPPEEKNSFFHAYVYMKHIDHFLHHAMAMSGLPVRERKEKLDPDLEVLLKMAVQEIADAAMTHETNIYHGKVVKLKDAIQLVTQKQDLSLITPEKVIPFKIAKDIILKNPTSIALGDCACRKVSLKPCLPLDVCMFVGDPGAAFIADQNPHFRKITQEEAVKVLEEEHARGHVHCAYFKREMGNKFFAICNCCSCCCLGVQMWNLLQGTVPFLAPSGYVAEVGEDCMGCGDCVATCQFKALTLNEDEQRAVVDVQKCMGCGVCEDKCSVGAIKLRREPSKGEPLDLAELMKQK
;
A
#
# COMPACT_ATOMS: atom_id res chain seq x y z
N MET A 1 -30.79 -2.97 -4.97
CA MET A 1 -29.39 -2.70 -4.59
C MET A 1 -29.29 -3.07 -3.12
N GLY A 2 -28.42 -4.00 -2.73
CA GLY A 2 -28.29 -4.38 -1.30
C GLY A 2 -27.84 -3.19 -0.45
N ASP A 3 -28.08 -3.24 0.85
CA ASP A 3 -27.84 -2.11 1.78
C ASP A 3 -26.40 -1.58 1.66
N VAL A 4 -25.41 -2.47 1.59
CA VAL A 4 -23.98 -2.10 1.51
C VAL A 4 -23.61 -1.39 0.20
N VAL A 5 -24.25 -1.75 -0.93
CA VAL A 5 -24.02 -1.09 -2.22
C VAL A 5 -24.61 0.32 -2.21
N LYS A 6 -25.78 0.49 -1.57
CA LYS A 6 -26.40 1.80 -1.36
C LYS A 6 -25.54 2.67 -0.45
N ASP A 7 -25.00 2.11 0.64
CA ASP A 7 -24.12 2.85 1.55
C ASP A 7 -22.84 3.33 0.85
N LEU A 8 -22.23 2.48 0.00
CA LEU A 8 -21.13 2.91 -0.84
C LEU A 8 -21.54 4.04 -1.78
N TYR A 9 -22.66 3.91 -2.50
CA TYR A 9 -23.15 4.95 -3.40
C TYR A 9 -23.39 6.27 -2.66
N ASP A 10 -24.04 6.23 -1.50
CA ASP A 10 -24.39 7.40 -0.70
C ASP A 10 -23.17 8.08 -0.07
N SER A 11 -22.05 7.37 0.10
CA SER A 11 -20.81 7.94 0.64
C SER A 11 -20.12 8.94 -0.29
N TYR A 12 -20.42 8.93 -1.59
CA TYR A 12 -19.90 9.90 -2.55
C TYR A 12 -20.77 11.17 -2.57
N PRO A 13 -20.16 12.37 -2.59
CA PRO A 13 -20.91 13.60 -2.74
C PRO A 13 -21.57 13.68 -4.14
N PRO A 14 -22.64 14.48 -4.31
CA PRO A 14 -23.39 14.56 -5.57
C PRO A 14 -22.55 14.78 -6.83
N GLU A 15 -21.51 15.62 -6.74
CA GLU A 15 -20.59 15.97 -7.82
C GLU A 15 -19.58 14.86 -8.17
N GLU A 16 -19.33 13.92 -7.26
CA GLU A 16 -18.42 12.78 -7.47
C GLU A 16 -19.16 11.43 -7.59
N LYS A 17 -20.49 11.43 -7.79
CA LYS A 17 -21.27 10.18 -7.90
C LYS A 17 -20.78 9.23 -8.99
N ASN A 18 -20.13 9.73 -10.05
CA ASN A 18 -19.56 8.85 -11.08
C ASN A 18 -18.41 7.98 -10.56
N SER A 19 -17.67 8.44 -9.54
CA SER A 19 -16.60 7.68 -8.90
C SER A 19 -17.10 6.41 -8.22
N PHE A 20 -18.38 6.34 -7.86
CA PHE A 20 -19.02 5.11 -7.36
C PHE A 20 -18.81 3.94 -8.32
N PHE A 21 -19.05 4.12 -9.63
CA PHE A 21 -18.95 3.03 -10.58
C PHE A 21 -17.51 2.51 -10.68
N HIS A 22 -16.53 3.42 -10.66
CA HIS A 22 -15.11 3.04 -10.65
C HIS A 22 -14.74 2.28 -9.38
N ALA A 23 -15.21 2.72 -8.21
CA ALA A 23 -14.97 2.04 -6.94
C ALA A 23 -15.64 0.66 -6.88
N TYR A 24 -16.89 0.57 -7.34
CA TYR A 24 -17.67 -0.68 -7.43
C TYR A 24 -16.92 -1.71 -8.28
N VAL A 25 -16.57 -1.34 -9.52
CA VAL A 25 -15.88 -2.24 -10.46
C VAL A 25 -14.47 -2.57 -9.96
N TYR A 26 -13.73 -1.59 -9.43
CA TYR A 26 -12.39 -1.81 -8.87
C TYR A 26 -12.41 -2.82 -7.71
N MET A 27 -13.27 -2.62 -6.71
CA MET A 27 -13.29 -3.51 -5.53
C MET A 27 -13.79 -4.91 -5.87
N LYS A 28 -14.77 -5.03 -6.77
CA LYS A 28 -15.33 -6.32 -7.20
C LYS A 28 -14.36 -7.13 -8.06
N HIS A 29 -13.55 -6.45 -8.87
CA HIS A 29 -12.68 -7.06 -9.88
C HIS A 29 -11.22 -6.60 -9.76
N ILE A 30 -10.74 -6.44 -8.52
CA ILE A 30 -9.42 -5.86 -8.23
C ILE A 30 -8.27 -6.64 -8.85
N ASP A 31 -8.37 -7.96 -8.96
CA ASP A 31 -7.40 -8.81 -9.63
C ASP A 31 -7.41 -8.62 -11.16
N HIS A 32 -8.57 -8.40 -11.77
CA HIS A 32 -8.65 -8.02 -13.19
C HIS A 32 -8.05 -6.62 -13.43
N PHE A 33 -8.32 -5.67 -12.53
CA PHE A 33 -7.68 -4.35 -12.56
C PHE A 33 -6.15 -4.48 -12.51
N LEU A 34 -5.62 -5.23 -11.52
CA LEU A 34 -4.17 -5.38 -11.35
C LEU A 34 -3.53 -6.18 -12.48
N HIS A 35 -4.24 -7.15 -13.07
CA HIS A 35 -3.77 -7.87 -14.26
C HIS A 35 -3.52 -6.89 -15.42
N HIS A 36 -4.48 -6.01 -15.71
CA HIS A 36 -4.31 -4.99 -16.75
C HIS A 36 -3.22 -3.98 -16.42
N ALA A 37 -3.16 -3.51 -15.17
CA ALA A 37 -2.13 -2.56 -14.73
C ALA A 37 -0.71 -3.13 -14.87
N MET A 38 -0.51 -4.38 -14.46
CA MET A 38 0.78 -5.06 -14.61
C MET A 38 1.12 -5.33 -16.07
N ALA A 39 0.17 -5.83 -16.86
CA ALA A 39 0.38 -6.10 -18.29
C ALA A 39 0.72 -4.81 -19.06
N MET A 40 0.01 -3.71 -18.80
CA MET A 40 0.27 -2.40 -19.40
C MET A 40 1.66 -1.87 -19.01
N SER A 41 2.10 -2.15 -17.79
CA SER A 41 3.44 -1.78 -17.30
C SER A 41 4.56 -2.70 -17.83
N GLY A 42 4.25 -3.66 -18.72
CA GLY A 42 5.22 -4.62 -19.26
C GLY A 42 5.67 -5.70 -18.26
N LEU A 43 4.96 -5.84 -17.13
CA LEU A 43 5.27 -6.85 -16.12
C LEU A 43 4.64 -8.21 -16.49
N PRO A 44 5.32 -9.33 -16.20
CA PRO A 44 4.78 -10.64 -16.50
C PRO A 44 3.58 -10.96 -15.60
N VAL A 45 2.46 -11.33 -16.22
CA VAL A 45 1.22 -11.68 -15.53
C VAL A 45 0.78 -13.09 -15.86
N ARG A 46 0.15 -13.75 -14.89
CA ARG A 46 -0.51 -15.04 -15.08
C ARG A 46 -1.75 -14.87 -15.95
N GLU A 47 -1.96 -15.84 -16.84
CA GLU A 47 -3.21 -15.94 -17.59
C GLU A 47 -4.42 -16.13 -16.66
N ARG A 48 -5.47 -15.33 -16.87
CA ARG A 48 -6.70 -15.41 -16.09
C ARG A 48 -7.56 -16.56 -16.59
N LYS A 49 -8.04 -17.40 -15.66
CA LYS A 49 -8.98 -18.48 -15.97
C LYS A 49 -10.40 -17.95 -16.20
N GLU A 50 -10.79 -16.96 -15.40
CA GLU A 50 -12.10 -16.34 -15.49
C GLU A 50 -12.09 -15.21 -16.52
N LYS A 51 -13.12 -15.18 -17.37
CA LYS A 51 -13.35 -14.10 -18.34
C LYS A 51 -14.46 -13.22 -17.80
N LEU A 52 -14.20 -11.92 -17.72
CA LEU A 52 -15.25 -10.94 -17.45
C LEU A 52 -15.99 -10.59 -18.73
N ASP A 53 -17.15 -9.98 -18.53
CA ASP A 53 -17.89 -9.30 -19.57
C ASP A 53 -16.97 -8.31 -20.34
N PRO A 54 -17.03 -8.26 -21.68
CA PRO A 54 -16.17 -7.40 -22.49
C PRO A 54 -16.24 -5.91 -22.12
N ASP A 55 -17.41 -5.41 -21.74
CA ASP A 55 -17.57 -3.99 -21.41
C ASP A 55 -16.91 -3.67 -20.06
N LEU A 56 -17.01 -4.59 -19.08
CA LEU A 56 -16.27 -4.47 -17.82
C LEU A 56 -14.75 -4.51 -18.03
N GLU A 57 -14.27 -5.34 -18.96
CA GLU A 57 -12.85 -5.39 -19.32
C GLU A 57 -12.37 -4.05 -19.92
N VAL A 58 -13.19 -3.41 -20.76
CA VAL A 58 -12.90 -2.08 -21.31
C VAL A 58 -12.86 -1.03 -20.19
N LEU A 59 -13.86 -1.00 -19.31
CA LEU A 59 -13.91 -0.06 -18.19
C LEU A 59 -12.69 -0.18 -17.28
N LEU A 60 -12.27 -1.40 -16.96
CA LEU A 60 -11.08 -1.65 -16.16
C LEU A 60 -9.81 -1.15 -16.84
N LYS A 61 -9.64 -1.40 -18.14
CA LYS A 61 -8.48 -0.89 -18.91
C LYS A 61 -8.44 0.62 -18.97
N MET A 62 -9.60 1.27 -19.15
CA MET A 62 -9.70 2.73 -19.14
C MET A 62 -9.30 3.31 -17.78
N ALA A 63 -9.77 2.70 -16.68
CA ALA A 63 -9.39 3.12 -15.33
C ALA A 63 -7.88 2.96 -15.07
N VAL A 64 -7.26 1.89 -15.59
CA VAL A 64 -5.81 1.71 -15.52
C VAL A 64 -5.09 2.79 -16.33
N GLN A 65 -5.57 3.10 -17.54
CA GLN A 65 -4.97 4.13 -18.39
C GLN A 65 -5.03 5.51 -17.73
N GLU A 66 -6.17 5.88 -17.14
CA GLU A 66 -6.31 7.16 -16.44
C GLU A 66 -5.31 7.30 -15.27
N ILE A 67 -5.14 6.22 -14.49
CA ILE A 67 -4.14 6.20 -13.41
C ILE A 67 -2.72 6.33 -13.97
N ALA A 68 -2.42 5.67 -15.09
CA ALA A 68 -1.11 5.77 -15.73
C ALA A 68 -0.83 7.20 -16.22
N ASP A 69 -1.80 7.85 -16.88
CA ASP A 69 -1.67 9.22 -17.38
C ASP A 69 -1.47 10.24 -16.24
N ALA A 70 -2.06 9.97 -15.08
CA ALA A 70 -1.98 10.80 -13.89
C ALA A 70 -0.73 10.55 -13.02
N ALA A 71 0.00 9.44 -13.21
CA ALA A 71 0.98 8.93 -12.25
C ALA A 71 2.27 9.77 -12.12
N MET A 72 2.59 10.60 -13.11
CA MET A 72 3.91 11.22 -13.25
C MET A 72 4.24 12.30 -12.22
N THR A 73 3.24 12.88 -11.55
CA THR A 73 3.47 13.99 -10.61
C THR A 73 2.68 13.83 -9.33
N HIS A 74 3.16 14.44 -8.26
CA HIS A 74 2.45 14.54 -6.99
C HIS A 74 1.14 15.34 -7.07
N GLU A 75 0.98 16.19 -8.09
CA GLU A 75 -0.20 17.04 -8.24
C GLU A 75 -1.36 16.29 -8.85
N THR A 76 -1.07 15.49 -9.88
CA THR A 76 -2.07 14.78 -10.67
C THR A 76 -2.32 13.36 -10.20
N ASN A 77 -1.41 12.77 -9.43
CA ASN A 77 -1.50 11.36 -9.08
C ASN A 77 -2.71 11.06 -8.18
N ILE A 78 -3.58 10.21 -8.70
CA ILE A 78 -4.87 9.80 -8.11
C ILE A 78 -4.84 8.42 -7.42
N TYR A 79 -3.71 7.69 -7.51
CA TYR A 79 -3.50 6.38 -6.90
C TYR A 79 -2.07 6.28 -6.41
N HIS A 80 -1.89 6.33 -5.09
CA HIS A 80 -0.56 6.21 -4.49
C HIS A 80 -0.63 5.53 -3.14
N GLY A 81 0.52 5.01 -2.72
CA GLY A 81 0.73 4.50 -1.38
C GLY A 81 1.76 5.32 -0.63
N LYS A 82 1.74 5.22 0.70
CA LYS A 82 2.84 5.63 1.54
C LYS A 82 3.39 4.42 2.28
N VAL A 83 4.70 4.22 2.20
CA VAL A 83 5.40 3.23 3.02
C VAL A 83 5.31 3.68 4.47
N VAL A 84 4.90 2.79 5.35
CA VAL A 84 4.76 3.04 6.79
C VAL A 84 5.47 1.94 7.57
N LYS A 85 5.86 2.24 8.82
CA LYS A 85 6.44 1.24 9.70
C LYS A 85 5.35 0.35 10.27
N LEU A 86 5.72 -0.83 10.77
CA LEU A 86 4.79 -1.77 11.40
C LEU A 86 3.92 -1.10 12.48
N LYS A 87 4.53 -0.33 13.39
CA LYS A 87 3.80 0.39 14.44
C LYS A 87 2.75 1.36 13.89
N ASP A 88 3.01 2.00 12.76
CA ASP A 88 2.13 3.00 12.16
C ASP A 88 1.00 2.33 11.37
N ALA A 89 1.29 1.19 10.73
CA ALA A 89 0.27 0.30 10.15
C ALA A 89 -0.69 -0.25 11.21
N ILE A 90 -0.16 -0.69 12.37
CA ILE A 90 -0.96 -1.16 13.51
C ILE A 90 -1.88 -0.05 13.99
N GLN A 91 -1.39 1.19 14.12
CA GLN A 91 -2.23 2.33 14.49
C GLN A 91 -3.40 2.51 13.52
N LEU A 92 -3.19 2.39 12.20
CA LEU A 92 -4.25 2.56 11.20
C LEU A 92 -5.39 1.53 11.33
N VAL A 93 -5.09 0.30 11.77
CA VAL A 93 -6.09 -0.80 11.87
C VAL A 93 -6.66 -0.98 13.28
N THR A 94 -6.21 -0.22 14.28
CA THR A 94 -6.64 -0.39 15.68
C THR A 94 -7.48 0.78 16.22
N GLN A 95 -7.85 1.72 15.34
CA GLN A 95 -8.69 2.86 15.71
C GLN A 95 -10.08 2.39 16.16
N LYS A 96 -10.60 3.01 17.22
CA LYS A 96 -11.90 2.64 17.83
C LYS A 96 -13.00 3.67 17.59
N GLN A 97 -12.65 4.83 17.04
CA GLN A 97 -13.57 5.94 16.82
C GLN A 97 -13.40 6.47 15.40
N ASP A 98 -14.48 7.03 14.85
CA ASP A 98 -14.44 7.70 13.56
C ASP A 98 -13.32 8.75 13.50
N LEU A 99 -12.56 8.75 12.41
CA LEU A 99 -11.49 9.70 12.16
C LEU A 99 -11.82 10.55 10.93
N SER A 100 -11.46 11.83 11.04
CA SER A 100 -11.40 12.76 9.93
C SER A 100 -10.20 13.65 10.18
N LEU A 101 -9.12 13.38 9.46
CA LEU A 101 -7.84 14.07 9.58
C LEU A 101 -7.42 14.57 8.20
N ILE A 102 -7.17 15.87 8.09
CA ILE A 102 -6.54 16.45 6.92
C ILE A 102 -5.04 16.21 7.04
N THR A 103 -4.47 15.54 6.04
CA THR A 103 -3.06 15.16 6.12
C THR A 103 -2.19 16.24 5.47
N PRO A 104 -1.17 16.78 6.17
CA PRO A 104 -0.25 17.74 5.57
C PRO A 104 0.49 17.16 4.35
N GLU A 105 0.79 17.99 3.35
CA GLU A 105 1.57 17.57 2.16
C GLU A 105 2.96 17.04 2.51
N LYS A 106 3.55 17.52 3.61
CA LYS A 106 4.82 16.97 4.12
C LYS A 106 4.69 15.50 4.54
N VAL A 107 3.50 15.02 4.93
CA VAL A 107 3.25 13.63 5.33
C VAL A 107 2.83 12.79 4.12
N ILE A 108 1.77 13.20 3.40
CA ILE A 108 1.36 12.58 2.12
C ILE A 108 1.64 13.61 1.02
N PRO A 109 2.73 13.45 0.24
CA PRO A 109 3.20 14.47 -0.70
C PRO A 109 2.40 14.45 -2.00
N PHE A 110 1.08 14.26 -1.94
CA PHE A 110 0.17 14.27 -3.08
C PHE A 110 -0.97 15.24 -2.81
N LYS A 111 -1.49 15.91 -3.86
CA LYS A 111 -2.55 16.91 -3.70
C LYS A 111 -3.96 16.31 -3.69
N ILE A 112 -4.13 15.19 -4.39
CA ILE A 112 -5.40 14.46 -4.51
C ILE A 112 -5.28 13.18 -3.67
N ALA A 113 -6.38 12.72 -3.09
CA ALA A 113 -6.46 11.46 -2.37
C ALA A 113 -5.41 11.29 -1.26
N LYS A 114 -5.46 12.09 -0.20
CA LYS A 114 -4.38 12.12 0.81
C LYS A 114 -4.85 12.09 2.26
N ASP A 115 -6.14 12.27 2.49
CA ASP A 115 -6.69 12.48 3.83
C ASP A 115 -7.08 11.15 4.49
N ILE A 116 -7.19 11.14 5.82
CA ILE A 116 -7.56 9.95 6.57
C ILE A 116 -8.97 10.17 7.11
N ILE A 117 -9.95 9.58 6.42
CA ILE A 117 -11.37 9.69 6.76
C ILE A 117 -11.93 8.27 6.96
N LEU A 118 -11.93 7.81 8.21
CA LEU A 118 -12.39 6.47 8.57
C LEU A 118 -13.72 6.55 9.32
N LYS A 119 -14.75 5.94 8.73
CA LYS A 119 -16.02 5.66 9.41
C LYS A 119 -16.03 4.21 9.86
N ASN A 120 -16.50 3.94 11.08
CA ASN A 120 -16.48 2.60 11.66
C ASN A 120 -15.14 1.85 11.43
N PRO A 121 -14.00 2.36 11.95
CA PRO A 121 -12.67 1.80 11.67
C PRO A 121 -12.47 0.37 12.19
N THR A 122 -13.41 -0.15 12.98
CA THR A 122 -13.42 -1.56 13.41
C THR A 122 -13.87 -2.51 12.29
N SER A 123 -14.55 -2.00 11.26
CA SER A 123 -14.87 -2.74 10.05
C SER A 123 -13.62 -2.91 9.21
N ILE A 124 -13.09 -4.13 9.16
CA ILE A 124 -11.92 -4.49 8.36
C ILE A 124 -12.26 -5.70 7.51
N ALA A 125 -11.88 -5.64 6.24
CA ALA A 125 -11.97 -6.76 5.32
C ALA A 125 -10.56 -7.19 4.90
N LEU A 126 -10.25 -8.48 5.08
CA LEU A 126 -9.02 -9.11 4.62
C LEU A 126 -9.31 -9.98 3.41
N GLY A 127 -8.45 -9.92 2.41
CA GLY A 127 -8.58 -10.79 1.25
C GLY A 127 -7.30 -10.96 0.46
N ASP A 128 -7.43 -11.74 -0.61
CA ASP A 128 -6.32 -12.06 -1.51
C ASP A 128 -5.68 -10.78 -2.06
N CYS A 129 -4.36 -10.66 -1.90
CA CYS A 129 -3.58 -9.62 -2.54
C CYS A 129 -3.64 -9.80 -4.05
N ALA A 130 -4.37 -8.90 -4.71
CA ALA A 130 -4.55 -8.88 -6.16
C ALA A 130 -3.22 -9.00 -6.91
N CYS A 131 -2.19 -8.27 -6.45
CA CYS A 131 -0.84 -8.32 -7.02
C CYS A 131 -0.19 -9.72 -6.92
N ARG A 132 -0.34 -10.42 -5.78
CA ARG A 132 0.15 -11.80 -5.65
C ARG A 132 -0.64 -12.73 -6.55
N LYS A 133 -1.97 -12.62 -6.55
CA LYS A 133 -2.88 -13.48 -7.31
C LYS A 133 -2.59 -13.49 -8.82
N VAL A 134 -2.24 -12.34 -9.39
CA VAL A 134 -1.94 -12.21 -10.82
C VAL A 134 -0.48 -12.48 -11.19
N SER A 135 0.41 -12.62 -10.20
CA SER A 135 1.83 -12.94 -10.44
C SER A 135 1.99 -14.38 -10.97
N LEU A 136 3.01 -14.60 -11.81
CA LEU A 136 3.39 -15.94 -12.29
C LEU A 136 3.87 -16.84 -11.13
N LYS A 137 4.54 -16.26 -10.15
CA LYS A 137 5.08 -16.95 -8.97
C LYS A 137 4.61 -16.20 -7.72
N PRO A 138 3.36 -16.43 -7.27
CA PRO A 138 2.79 -15.71 -6.15
C PRO A 138 3.59 -15.98 -4.88
N CYS A 139 3.91 -14.91 -4.15
CA CYS A 139 4.31 -15.01 -2.76
C CYS A 139 3.09 -15.45 -1.91
N LEU A 140 3.31 -16.23 -0.85
CA LEU A 140 2.26 -16.78 0.02
C LEU A 140 2.44 -16.29 1.46
N PRO A 141 1.36 -16.17 2.26
CA PRO A 141 -0.04 -16.43 1.90
C PRO A 141 -0.64 -15.36 0.97
N LEU A 142 -1.82 -15.61 0.38
CA LEU A 142 -2.46 -14.63 -0.51
C LEU A 142 -3.26 -13.58 0.28
N ASP A 143 -3.92 -13.96 1.36
CA ASP A 143 -4.87 -13.17 2.14
C ASP A 143 -4.19 -12.13 3.05
N VAL A 144 -3.59 -11.11 2.42
CA VAL A 144 -2.78 -10.09 3.11
C VAL A 144 -3.13 -8.66 2.71
N CYS A 145 -4.20 -8.45 1.94
CA CYS A 145 -4.68 -7.12 1.58
C CYS A 145 -5.86 -6.73 2.46
N MET A 146 -5.79 -5.56 3.08
CA MET A 146 -6.80 -5.11 4.04
C MET A 146 -7.48 -3.84 3.57
N PHE A 147 -8.80 -3.82 3.61
CA PHE A 147 -9.61 -2.61 3.51
C PHE A 147 -10.07 -2.22 4.90
N VAL A 148 -9.98 -0.93 5.23
CA VAL A 148 -10.20 -0.43 6.59
C VAL A 148 -11.27 0.65 6.58
N GLY A 149 -12.28 0.49 7.43
CA GLY A 149 -13.39 1.42 7.58
C GLY A 149 -14.48 1.26 6.52
N ASP A 150 -15.67 1.70 6.90
CA ASP A 150 -16.86 1.68 6.08
C ASP A 150 -16.99 2.94 5.19
N PRO A 151 -17.75 2.83 4.09
CA PRO A 151 -18.42 1.62 3.59
C PRO A 151 -17.49 0.66 2.82
N GLY A 152 -16.23 1.03 2.57
CA GLY A 152 -15.31 0.27 1.71
C GLY A 152 -15.03 -1.15 2.19
N ALA A 153 -14.73 -1.33 3.49
CA ALA A 153 -14.49 -2.65 4.07
C ALA A 153 -15.74 -3.54 4.02
N ALA A 154 -16.90 -3.02 4.43
CA ALA A 154 -18.15 -3.77 4.32
C ALA A 154 -18.47 -4.16 2.87
N PHE A 155 -18.31 -3.22 1.93
CA PHE A 155 -18.60 -3.45 0.52
C PHE A 155 -17.73 -4.54 -0.08
N ILE A 156 -16.41 -4.46 0.08
CA ILE A 156 -15.54 -5.44 -0.57
C ILE A 156 -15.72 -6.84 0.01
N ALA A 157 -15.97 -6.97 1.32
CA ALA A 157 -16.28 -8.26 1.93
C ALA A 157 -17.61 -8.87 1.46
N ASP A 158 -18.58 -8.05 1.07
CA ASP A 158 -19.89 -8.49 0.56
C ASP A 158 -19.86 -8.79 -0.95
N GLN A 159 -19.13 -7.99 -1.72
CA GLN A 159 -19.18 -8.01 -3.18
C GLN A 159 -18.01 -8.75 -3.83
N ASN A 160 -16.94 -9.06 -3.11
CA ASN A 160 -15.78 -9.79 -3.62
C ASN A 160 -15.57 -11.10 -2.82
N PRO A 161 -15.71 -12.28 -3.45
CA PRO A 161 -15.63 -13.57 -2.76
C PRO A 161 -14.23 -13.88 -2.19
N HIS A 162 -13.21 -13.11 -2.55
CA HIS A 162 -11.85 -13.25 -2.04
C HIS A 162 -11.60 -12.45 -0.76
N PHE A 163 -12.60 -11.72 -0.26
CA PHE A 163 -12.49 -10.89 0.93
C PHE A 163 -13.50 -11.35 2.00
N ARG A 164 -13.08 -11.29 3.25
CA ARG A 164 -13.90 -11.61 4.42
C ARG A 164 -13.68 -10.57 5.51
N LYS A 165 -14.69 -10.38 6.36
CA LYS A 165 -14.55 -9.54 7.56
C LYS A 165 -13.61 -10.19 8.57
N ILE A 166 -12.79 -9.38 9.23
CA ILE A 166 -11.85 -9.81 10.26
C ILE A 166 -11.90 -8.89 11.49
N THR A 167 -11.31 -9.37 12.58
CA THR A 167 -11.10 -8.57 13.79
C THR A 167 -9.86 -7.68 13.66
N GLN A 168 -9.74 -6.66 14.52
CA GLN A 168 -8.52 -5.83 14.54
C GLN A 168 -7.32 -6.62 15.05
N GLU A 169 -7.55 -7.58 15.97
CA GLU A 169 -6.51 -8.49 16.48
C GLU A 169 -5.95 -9.37 15.35
N GLU A 170 -6.82 -9.90 14.50
CA GLU A 170 -6.41 -10.64 13.31
C GLU A 170 -5.66 -9.75 12.30
N ALA A 171 -6.10 -8.50 12.14
CA ALA A 171 -5.41 -7.54 11.28
C ALA A 171 -3.97 -7.27 11.76
N VAL A 172 -3.79 -7.02 13.06
CA VAL A 172 -2.48 -6.84 13.68
C VAL A 172 -1.60 -8.06 13.46
N LYS A 173 -2.13 -9.27 13.70
CA LYS A 173 -1.39 -10.51 13.48
C LYS A 173 -0.87 -10.65 12.05
N VAL A 174 -1.70 -10.37 11.04
CA VAL A 174 -1.27 -10.44 9.64
C VAL A 174 -0.18 -9.39 9.34
N LEU A 175 -0.28 -8.17 9.87
CA LEU A 175 0.78 -7.16 9.71
C LEU A 175 2.10 -7.65 10.33
N GLU A 176 2.07 -8.15 11.57
CA GLU A 176 3.26 -8.65 12.25
C GLU A 176 3.91 -9.84 11.52
N GLU A 177 3.10 -10.79 11.05
CA GLU A 177 3.60 -11.95 10.30
C GLU A 177 4.19 -11.56 8.94
N GLU A 178 3.57 -10.62 8.23
CA GLU A 178 4.08 -10.12 6.94
C GLU A 178 5.36 -9.32 7.12
N HIS A 179 5.44 -8.49 8.16
CA HIS A 179 6.66 -7.79 8.54
C HIS A 179 7.79 -8.76 8.88
N ALA A 180 7.48 -9.81 9.66
CA ALA A 180 8.41 -10.88 9.98
C ALA A 180 8.85 -11.68 8.75
N ARG A 181 8.01 -11.78 7.70
CA ARG A 181 8.40 -12.34 6.39
C ARG A 181 9.29 -11.41 5.56
N GLY A 182 9.48 -10.17 6.00
CA GLY A 182 10.29 -9.17 5.32
C GLY A 182 9.51 -8.29 4.32
N HIS A 183 8.18 -8.33 4.38
CA HIS A 183 7.31 -7.50 3.54
C HIS A 183 7.09 -6.12 4.16
N VAL A 184 6.74 -5.16 3.30
CA VAL A 184 6.61 -3.74 3.69
C VAL A 184 5.14 -3.33 3.73
N HIS A 185 4.76 -2.54 4.72
CA HIS A 185 3.40 -2.01 4.82
C HIS A 185 3.26 -0.73 4.02
N CYS A 186 2.23 -0.67 3.17
CA CYS A 186 1.87 0.52 2.42
C CYS A 186 0.43 0.92 2.71
N ALA A 187 0.23 2.13 3.22
CA ALA A 187 -1.09 2.75 3.34
C ALA A 187 -1.48 3.36 1.98
N TYR A 188 -2.58 2.90 1.39
CA TYR A 188 -3.01 3.30 0.05
C TYR A 188 -4.15 4.31 0.09
N PHE A 189 -4.08 5.23 -0.86
CA PHE A 189 -5.04 6.29 -1.09
C PHE A 189 -5.41 6.31 -2.56
N LYS A 190 -6.69 6.60 -2.83
CA LYS A 190 -7.23 6.59 -4.19
C LYS A 190 -8.36 7.59 -4.32
N ARG A 191 -8.38 8.36 -5.43
CA ARG A 191 -9.43 9.35 -5.72
C ARG A 191 -10.80 8.70 -5.73
N GLU A 192 -10.95 7.59 -6.45
CA GLU A 192 -12.21 6.85 -6.57
C GLU A 192 -12.65 6.24 -5.24
N MET A 193 -11.78 6.12 -4.23
CA MET A 193 -12.15 5.66 -2.89
C MET A 193 -12.57 6.82 -1.97
N GLY A 194 -12.94 7.97 -2.54
CA GLY A 194 -13.40 9.15 -1.81
C GLY A 194 -12.24 10.04 -1.36
N ASN A 195 -11.18 10.14 -2.17
CA ASN A 195 -10.01 10.98 -1.90
C ASN A 195 -9.31 10.72 -0.56
N LYS A 196 -9.29 9.46 -0.10
CA LYS A 196 -8.85 9.11 1.25
C LYS A 196 -8.10 7.79 1.34
N PHE A 197 -7.49 7.58 2.49
CA PHE A 197 -6.98 6.28 2.93
C PHE A 197 -8.11 5.24 2.90
N PHE A 198 -7.83 4.06 2.33
CA PHE A 198 -8.84 2.99 2.24
C PHE A 198 -8.28 1.59 2.50
N ALA A 199 -6.97 1.37 2.30
CA ALA A 199 -6.39 0.04 2.38
C ALA A 199 -4.96 0.02 2.89
N ILE A 200 -4.57 -1.10 3.51
CA ILE A 200 -3.18 -1.46 3.78
C ILE A 200 -2.82 -2.67 2.93
N CYS A 201 -1.69 -2.56 2.23
CA CYS A 201 -1.09 -3.67 1.51
C CYS A 201 0.21 -4.11 2.18
N ASN A 202 0.43 -5.42 2.18
CA ASN A 202 1.66 -6.07 2.64
C ASN A 202 2.52 -6.46 1.42
N CYS A 203 3.36 -5.52 1.01
CA CYS A 203 4.01 -5.50 -0.30
C CYS A 203 5.37 -6.21 -0.31
N CYS A 204 5.67 -6.79 -1.46
CA CYS A 204 6.89 -7.53 -1.73
C CYS A 204 7.42 -7.16 -3.11
N SER A 205 8.73 -7.22 -3.31
CA SER A 205 9.39 -6.94 -4.59
C SER A 205 9.11 -8.00 -5.66
N CYS A 206 8.68 -9.21 -5.24
CA CYS A 206 8.31 -10.30 -6.14
C CYS A 206 7.00 -10.03 -6.90
N CYS A 207 6.00 -9.41 -6.26
CA CYS A 207 4.63 -9.34 -6.79
C CYS A 207 4.01 -7.94 -6.80
N CYS A 208 4.39 -7.03 -5.90
CA CYS A 208 3.68 -5.75 -5.79
C CYS A 208 4.00 -4.86 -6.99
N LEU A 209 2.96 -4.44 -7.72
CA LEU A 209 3.10 -3.49 -8.85
C LEU A 209 3.88 -2.24 -8.45
N GLY A 210 3.52 -1.59 -7.33
CA GLY A 210 4.17 -0.36 -6.88
C GLY A 210 5.67 -0.55 -6.57
N VAL A 211 6.04 -1.64 -5.90
CA VAL A 211 7.44 -1.94 -5.55
C VAL A 211 8.23 -2.36 -6.79
N GLN A 212 7.64 -3.16 -7.68
CA GLN A 212 8.28 -3.56 -8.94
C GLN A 212 8.55 -2.35 -9.83
N MET A 213 7.57 -1.46 -10.00
CA MET A 213 7.74 -0.24 -10.79
C MET A 213 8.71 0.74 -10.15
N TRP A 214 8.68 0.90 -8.82
CA TRP A 214 9.69 1.68 -8.10
C TRP A 214 11.11 1.18 -8.39
N ASN A 215 11.32 -0.13 -8.29
CA ASN A 215 12.63 -0.73 -8.53
C ASN A 215 13.05 -0.65 -10.01
N LEU A 216 12.13 -0.85 -10.95
CA LEU A 216 12.38 -0.81 -12.39
C LEU A 216 12.73 0.61 -12.86
N LEU A 217 11.98 1.60 -12.38
CA LEU A 217 12.11 3.00 -12.75
C LEU A 217 12.97 3.81 -11.78
N GLN A 218 13.66 3.15 -10.84
CA GLN A 218 14.53 3.79 -9.85
C GLN A 218 13.87 4.97 -9.11
N GLY A 219 12.58 4.83 -8.80
CA GLY A 219 11.79 5.84 -8.10
C GLY A 219 11.38 7.08 -8.90
N THR A 220 11.56 7.09 -10.23
CA THR A 220 11.14 8.22 -11.08
C THR A 220 9.63 8.45 -11.05
N VAL A 221 8.82 7.39 -10.98
CA VAL A 221 7.36 7.52 -10.91
C VAL A 221 6.90 7.39 -9.46
N PRO A 222 6.21 8.41 -8.91
CA PRO A 222 5.86 8.48 -7.49
C PRO A 222 4.60 7.65 -7.16
N PHE A 223 4.63 6.34 -7.41
CA PHE A 223 3.54 5.44 -6.95
C PHE A 223 3.54 5.23 -5.44
N LEU A 224 4.71 5.37 -4.82
CA LEU A 224 4.92 5.17 -3.39
C LEU A 224 5.70 6.35 -2.82
N ALA A 225 5.15 6.97 -1.78
CA ALA A 225 5.88 7.91 -0.94
C ALA A 225 6.67 7.17 0.15
N PRO A 226 7.88 7.66 0.49
CA PRO A 226 8.68 7.12 1.59
C PRO A 226 8.06 7.41 2.96
N SER A 227 8.53 6.71 3.99
CA SER A 227 7.98 6.81 5.34
C SER A 227 8.42 8.04 6.14
N GLY A 228 9.32 8.89 5.61
CA GLY A 228 10.00 9.94 6.36
C GLY A 228 11.23 9.48 7.16
N TYR A 229 11.66 8.24 6.94
CA TYR A 229 12.86 7.66 7.53
C TYR A 229 13.80 7.08 6.48
N VAL A 230 15.07 6.94 6.85
CA VAL A 230 16.07 6.14 6.12
C VAL A 230 16.82 5.24 7.09
N ALA A 231 17.25 4.08 6.60
CA ALA A 231 18.09 3.18 7.36
C ALA A 231 19.51 3.76 7.49
N GLU A 232 20.10 3.56 8.65
CA GLU A 232 21.48 3.88 8.98
C GLU A 232 22.12 2.63 9.56
N VAL A 233 23.27 2.25 9.02
CA VAL A 233 24.04 1.10 9.47
C VAL A 233 25.09 1.63 10.45
N GLY A 234 25.19 1.06 11.63
CA GLY A 234 26.16 1.37 12.68
C GLY A 234 27.43 0.53 12.60
N GLU A 235 28.38 0.81 13.49
CA GLU A 235 29.72 0.17 13.51
C GLU A 235 29.67 -1.31 13.89
N ASP A 236 28.66 -1.74 14.66
CA ASP A 236 28.48 -3.14 15.06
C ASP A 236 28.02 -4.07 13.92
N CYS A 237 28.00 -3.58 12.68
CA CYS A 237 27.62 -4.38 11.52
C CYS A 237 28.67 -5.46 11.25
N MET A 238 28.23 -6.71 11.20
CA MET A 238 29.10 -7.87 10.92
C MET A 238 29.07 -8.32 9.45
N GLY A 239 28.45 -7.54 8.56
CA GLY A 239 28.45 -7.85 7.12
C GLY A 239 27.67 -9.09 6.68
N CYS A 240 26.72 -9.61 7.49
CA CYS A 240 26.03 -10.88 7.19
C CYS A 240 25.14 -10.84 5.93
N GLY A 241 24.68 -9.66 5.50
CA GLY A 241 23.88 -9.48 4.28
C GLY A 241 22.37 -9.75 4.41
N ASP A 242 21.85 -10.14 5.58
CA ASP A 242 20.41 -10.41 5.76
C ASP A 242 19.54 -9.19 5.39
N CYS A 243 20.02 -7.99 5.73
CA CYS A 243 19.35 -6.73 5.41
C CYS A 243 19.28 -6.48 3.90
N VAL A 244 20.28 -6.91 3.13
CA VAL A 244 20.32 -6.82 1.67
C VAL A 244 19.26 -7.76 1.08
N ALA A 245 19.23 -9.01 1.54
CA ALA A 245 18.30 -10.03 1.06
C ALA A 245 16.82 -9.67 1.31
N THR A 246 16.51 -9.02 2.43
CA THR A 246 15.13 -8.64 2.77
C THR A 246 14.68 -7.31 2.18
N CYS A 247 15.57 -6.52 1.56
CA CYS A 247 15.24 -5.17 1.12
C CYS A 247 14.37 -5.16 -0.13
N GLN A 248 13.06 -4.90 0.04
CA GLN A 248 12.10 -4.87 -1.07
C GLN A 248 12.35 -3.74 -2.09
N PHE A 249 13.12 -2.71 -1.71
CA PHE A 249 13.42 -1.55 -2.54
C PHE A 249 14.85 -1.53 -3.11
N LYS A 250 15.61 -2.63 -2.91
CA LYS A 250 17.01 -2.76 -3.38
C LYS A 250 17.90 -1.56 -2.99
N ALA A 251 17.67 -1.06 -1.78
CA ALA A 251 18.35 0.12 -1.24
C ALA A 251 19.58 -0.23 -0.40
N LEU A 252 19.90 -1.51 -0.24
CA LEU A 252 21.01 -2.00 0.58
C LEU A 252 21.93 -2.86 -0.29
N THR A 253 23.24 -2.66 -0.14
CA THR A 253 24.30 -3.50 -0.71
C THR A 253 25.31 -3.87 0.37
N LEU A 254 26.16 -4.86 0.12
CA LEU A 254 27.28 -5.19 1.00
C LEU A 254 28.56 -4.59 0.40
N ASN A 255 29.28 -3.78 1.18
CA ASN A 255 30.64 -3.38 0.86
C ASN A 255 31.58 -4.50 1.34
N GLU A 256 32.22 -5.19 0.39
CA GLU A 256 33.12 -6.31 0.69
C GLU A 256 34.42 -5.86 1.39
N ASP A 257 34.90 -4.64 1.10
CA ASP A 257 36.14 -4.13 1.70
C ASP A 257 35.95 -3.81 3.19
N GLU A 258 34.79 -3.24 3.54
CA GLU A 258 34.45 -2.84 4.91
C GLU A 258 33.66 -3.93 5.66
N GLN A 259 33.28 -5.02 4.98
CA GLN A 259 32.37 -6.05 5.50
C GLN A 259 31.12 -5.45 6.14
N ARG A 260 30.53 -4.44 5.48
CA ARG A 260 29.44 -3.63 6.04
C ARG A 260 28.35 -3.36 5.03
N ALA A 261 27.10 -3.35 5.49
CA ALA A 261 25.99 -2.95 4.65
C ALA A 261 26.02 -1.43 4.37
N VAL A 262 25.73 -1.04 3.13
CA VAL A 262 25.66 0.35 2.69
C VAL A 262 24.25 0.65 2.22
N VAL A 263 23.71 1.80 2.62
CA VAL A 263 22.36 2.24 2.28
C VAL A 263 22.40 3.27 1.16
N ASP A 264 21.70 2.98 0.06
CA ASP A 264 21.31 3.98 -0.93
C ASP A 264 20.12 4.79 -0.37
N VAL A 265 20.44 5.99 0.13
CA VAL A 265 19.46 6.92 0.72
C VAL A 265 18.36 7.30 -0.28
N GLN A 266 18.66 7.35 -1.57
CA GLN A 266 17.68 7.71 -2.60
C GLN A 266 16.66 6.59 -2.82
N LYS A 267 17.08 5.33 -2.77
CA LYS A 267 16.17 4.18 -2.89
C LYS A 267 15.48 3.79 -1.59
N CYS A 268 16.07 4.14 -0.44
CA CYS A 268 15.52 3.78 0.85
C CYS A 268 14.15 4.42 1.07
N MET A 269 13.15 3.59 1.41
CA MET A 269 11.79 4.01 1.72
C MET A 269 11.47 4.02 3.22
N GLY A 270 12.45 3.65 4.07
CA GLY A 270 12.31 3.72 5.53
C GLY A 270 11.27 2.77 6.13
N CYS A 271 11.09 1.58 5.56
CA CYS A 271 10.08 0.61 6.02
C CYS A 271 10.38 -0.05 7.38
N GLY A 272 11.64 -0.07 7.83
CA GLY A 272 12.04 -0.66 9.12
C GLY A 272 12.27 -2.17 9.13
N VAL A 273 11.94 -2.89 8.04
CA VAL A 273 12.16 -4.35 7.97
C VAL A 273 13.62 -4.74 8.24
N CYS A 274 14.59 -4.00 7.70
CA CYS A 274 16.02 -4.28 7.92
C CYS A 274 16.49 -3.97 9.35
N GLU A 275 15.88 -3.00 10.02
CA GLU A 275 16.15 -2.68 11.44
C GLU A 275 15.74 -3.87 12.31
N ASP A 276 14.53 -4.40 12.11
CA ASP A 276 14.02 -5.53 12.90
C ASP A 276 14.66 -6.88 12.54
N LYS A 277 15.19 -7.02 11.31
CA LYS A 277 15.90 -8.22 10.86
C LYS A 277 17.37 -8.29 11.30
N CYS A 278 17.95 -7.17 11.72
CA CYS A 278 19.36 -7.15 12.10
C CYS A 278 19.56 -7.86 13.45
N SER A 279 20.13 -9.06 13.42
CA SER A 279 20.33 -9.90 14.62
C SER A 279 21.22 -9.28 15.69
N VAL A 280 22.11 -8.36 15.30
CA VAL A 280 22.99 -7.59 16.19
C VAL A 280 22.51 -6.16 16.43
N GLY A 281 21.36 -5.77 15.87
CA GLY A 281 20.79 -4.44 16.09
C GLY A 281 21.59 -3.27 15.48
N ALA A 282 22.50 -3.56 14.54
CA ALA A 282 23.37 -2.58 13.90
C ALA A 282 22.65 -1.66 12.90
N ILE A 283 21.38 -1.90 12.56
CA ILE A 283 20.61 -1.02 11.67
C ILE A 283 19.58 -0.26 12.49
N LYS A 284 19.51 1.05 12.30
CA LYS A 284 18.50 1.94 12.90
C LYS A 284 17.82 2.79 11.86
N LEU A 285 16.58 3.19 12.12
CA LEU A 285 15.91 4.21 11.32
C LEU A 285 16.14 5.61 11.90
N ARG A 286 16.66 6.52 11.07
CA ARG A 286 16.73 7.95 11.38
C ARG A 286 15.73 8.75 10.56
N ARG A 287 15.24 9.85 11.12
CA ARG A 287 14.39 10.81 10.37
C ARG A 287 15.18 11.39 9.21
N GLU A 288 14.50 11.59 8.09
CA GLU A 288 15.09 12.18 6.89
C GLU A 288 14.08 13.14 6.26
N PRO A 289 14.20 14.46 6.51
CA PRO A 289 13.24 15.46 6.01
C PRO A 289 13.07 15.45 4.48
N SER A 290 14.12 15.08 3.72
CA SER A 290 14.03 14.93 2.26
C SER A 290 13.13 13.77 1.83
N LYS A 291 12.76 12.89 2.75
CA LYS A 291 11.81 11.77 2.57
C LYS A 291 10.43 12.06 3.16
N GLY A 292 10.12 13.33 3.43
CA GLY A 292 8.86 13.76 4.02
C GLY A 292 8.75 13.39 5.50
N GLU A 293 7.54 13.51 6.02
CA GLU A 293 7.18 13.23 7.40
C GLU A 293 6.45 11.88 7.52
N PRO A 294 6.57 11.18 8.65
CA PRO A 294 5.85 9.94 8.90
C PRO A 294 4.35 10.13 9.05
N LEU A 295 3.62 9.11 8.62
CA LEU A 295 2.20 8.95 8.86
C LEU A 295 1.98 8.39 10.27
N ASP A 296 2.31 9.18 11.28
CA ASP A 296 2.09 8.83 12.68
C ASP A 296 0.72 9.35 13.12
N LEU A 297 -0.27 8.46 13.21
CA LEU A 297 -1.65 8.83 13.53
C LEU A 297 -1.77 9.50 14.90
N ALA A 298 -1.07 8.99 15.91
CA ALA A 298 -1.09 9.58 17.24
C ALA A 298 -0.60 11.03 17.23
N GLU A 299 0.38 11.36 16.39
CA GLU A 299 0.87 12.72 16.24
C GLU A 299 -0.09 13.61 15.45
N LEU A 300 -0.67 13.09 14.36
CA LEU A 300 -1.69 13.81 13.58
C LEU A 300 -2.94 14.15 14.41
N MET A 301 -3.33 13.26 15.31
CA MET A 301 -4.48 13.48 16.20
C MET A 301 -4.24 14.55 17.26
N LYS A 302 -2.98 14.80 17.66
CA LYS A 302 -2.64 15.90 18.61
C LYS A 302 -2.65 17.28 17.96
N GLN A 303 -2.53 17.34 16.64
CA GLN A 303 -2.51 18.60 15.88
C GLN A 303 -3.93 19.14 15.60
N LYS A 304 -4.95 18.51 16.19
CA LYS A 304 -6.37 18.76 15.96
C LYS A 304 -6.96 19.76 16.95
#